data_AF-A0A1P8JTQ9-F1
#
_entry.id   AF-A0A1P8JTQ9-F1
#
_cell.length_a   1.000
_cell.length_b   1.000
_cell.length_c   1.000
_cell.angle_alpha   90.00
_cell.angle_beta   90.00
_cell.angle_gamma   90.00
#
_symmetry.space_group_name_H-M   'P 1'
#
loop_
_entity.id
_entity.type
_entity.pdbx_description
1 polymer ?
#
loop_
_entity_poly.entity_id
_entity_poly.type
_entity_poly.pdbx_seq_one_letter_code
_entity_poly.pdbx_strand_id
1 'polypeptide(L)'
;MATAQSRYAGPKGASLSRRILVNVFQGPMLSTPVVIWQHELPILEEIHGEGNIKPVDIEKLDEGYSAKASPVNLPYNKTQEAFSKPSTNLCLGYVFSGDAGIEYQRLADVYGKHREDNVSNVEKVYGRLQSGQFASLVGVPRLADLPEAQLRGLILAYGYAPDVHKEASAEEKREAIEKRKELAAMPLDELVKLAESLDVQLG
;
A
#
# COMPACT_ATOMS: atom_id res chain seq x y z
N MET A 1 -28.51 -13.22 13.00
CA MET A 1 -27.06 -12.93 13.09
C MET A 1 -26.66 -12.27 11.78
N ALA A 2 -26.50 -10.95 11.79
CA ALA A 2 -26.20 -10.17 10.60
C ALA A 2 -24.68 -10.20 10.39
N THR A 3 -24.25 -10.79 9.28
CA THR A 3 -22.88 -10.72 8.77
C THR A 3 -22.55 -9.26 8.49
N ALA A 4 -21.55 -8.71 9.17
CA ALA A 4 -20.96 -7.42 8.83
C ALA A 4 -20.25 -7.54 7.47
N GLN A 5 -21.03 -7.49 6.39
CA GLN A 5 -20.49 -7.18 5.08
C GLN A 5 -19.98 -5.74 5.18
N SER A 6 -18.65 -5.59 5.16
CA SER A 6 -17.96 -4.31 5.02
C SER A 6 -18.68 -3.49 3.95
N ARG A 7 -19.26 -2.36 4.34
CA ARG A 7 -20.01 -1.46 3.44
C ARG A 7 -19.10 -0.74 2.44
N TYR A 8 -17.80 -1.01 2.47
CA TYR A 8 -16.84 -0.55 1.48
C TYR A 8 -16.65 -1.62 0.39
N ALA A 9 -17.54 -1.60 -0.60
CA ALA A 9 -17.28 -2.21 -1.89
C ALA A 9 -16.19 -1.37 -2.59
N GLY A 10 -14.93 -1.83 -2.51
CA GLY A 10 -13.89 -1.37 -3.42
C GLY A 10 -14.31 -1.54 -4.88
N PRO A 11 -13.62 -0.89 -5.84
CA PRO A 11 -13.97 -0.97 -7.26
C PRO A 11 -14.10 -2.44 -7.71
N LYS A 12 -15.23 -2.75 -8.37
CA LYS A 12 -15.64 -4.10 -8.78
C LYS A 12 -14.57 -4.78 -9.64
N GLY A 13 -13.92 -5.76 -9.02
CA GLY A 13 -12.89 -6.68 -9.51
C GLY A 13 -12.41 -7.43 -8.27
N ALA A 14 -11.93 -8.68 -8.39
CA ALA A 14 -11.55 -9.55 -7.26
C ALA A 14 -11.04 -8.74 -6.04
N SER A 15 -11.72 -8.84 -4.90
CA SER A 15 -11.62 -7.90 -3.77
C SER A 15 -10.31 -8.05 -2.99
N LEU A 16 -9.19 -7.84 -3.68
CA LEU A 16 -7.86 -7.84 -3.12
C LEU A 16 -7.74 -6.66 -2.17
N SER A 17 -7.13 -6.92 -1.02
CA SER A 17 -6.97 -5.89 0.01
C SER A 17 -6.02 -4.79 -0.48
N ARG A 18 -6.44 -3.53 -0.32
CA ARG A 18 -5.65 -2.36 -0.73
C ARG A 18 -5.16 -1.56 0.45
N ARG A 19 -4.05 -0.86 0.27
CA ARG A 19 -3.53 0.08 1.26
C ARG A 19 -4.36 1.37 1.23
N ILE A 20 -4.84 1.80 2.40
CA ILE A 20 -5.75 2.94 2.53
C ILE A 20 -5.30 3.85 3.68
N LEU A 21 -5.72 5.11 3.63
CA LEU A 21 -5.57 6.07 4.71
C LEU A 21 -6.89 6.18 5.45
N VAL A 22 -6.86 6.07 6.78
CA VAL A 22 -8.04 6.21 7.64
C VAL A 22 -7.76 7.21 8.77
N ASN A 23 -8.81 7.87 9.22
CA ASN A 23 -8.79 8.64 10.47
C ASN A 23 -9.42 7.80 11.57
N VAL A 24 -8.65 7.59 12.64
CA VAL A 24 -9.09 6.94 13.87
C VAL A 24 -9.54 8.03 14.84
N PHE A 25 -10.82 8.05 15.19
CA PHE A 25 -11.41 9.01 16.11
C PHE A 25 -11.39 8.46 17.54
N GLN A 26 -10.78 9.19 18.47
CA GLN A 26 -10.79 8.87 19.91
C GLN A 26 -11.75 9.78 20.69
N GLY A 27 -12.51 10.61 19.97
CA GLY A 27 -13.45 11.60 20.48
C GLY A 27 -13.81 12.64 19.41
N PRO A 28 -14.63 13.64 19.73
CA PRO A 28 -15.13 14.61 18.74
C PRO A 28 -14.06 15.57 18.19
N MET A 29 -12.93 15.71 18.88
CA MET A 29 -11.86 16.68 18.55
C MET A 29 -10.51 16.01 18.23
N LEU A 30 -10.36 14.70 18.48
CA LEU A 30 -9.10 13.99 18.33
C LEU A 30 -9.22 12.92 17.25
N SER A 31 -8.56 13.15 16.12
CA SER A 31 -8.43 12.20 15.02
C SER A 31 -6.96 11.97 14.69
N THR A 32 -6.56 10.71 14.60
CA THR A 32 -5.20 10.32 14.19
C THR A 32 -5.25 9.67 12.82
N PRO A 33 -4.54 10.23 11.81
CA PRO A 33 -4.43 9.58 10.50
C PRO A 33 -3.50 8.37 10.59
N VAL A 34 -3.96 7.23 10.08
CA VAL A 34 -3.20 5.96 10.07
C VAL A 34 -3.32 5.31 8.70
N VAL A 35 -2.20 4.83 8.15
CA VAL A 35 -2.19 4.04 6.92
C VAL A 35 -2.24 2.57 7.28
N ILE A 36 -3.24 1.86 6.76
CA ILE A 36 -3.48 0.44 7.03
C ILE A 36 -3.84 -0.30 5.73
N TRP A 37 -3.87 -1.63 5.79
CA TRP A 37 -4.55 -2.43 4.78
C TRP A 37 -6.06 -2.43 5.00
N GLN A 38 -6.82 -2.54 3.92
CA GLN A 38 -8.29 -2.51 3.98
C GLN A 38 -8.87 -3.64 4.84
N HIS A 39 -8.18 -4.79 4.92
CA HIS A 39 -8.58 -5.91 5.79
C HIS A 39 -8.30 -5.64 7.29
N GLU A 40 -7.66 -4.53 7.65
CA GLU A 40 -7.47 -4.14 9.06
C GLU A 40 -8.66 -3.31 9.58
N LEU A 41 -9.49 -2.77 8.68
CA LEU A 41 -10.64 -1.92 9.05
C LEU A 41 -11.56 -2.59 10.09
N PRO A 42 -12.02 -3.84 9.91
CA PRO A 42 -12.94 -4.43 10.86
C PRO A 42 -12.30 -4.71 12.23
N ILE A 43 -10.97 -4.87 12.28
CA ILE A 43 -10.22 -5.00 13.54
C ILE A 43 -10.17 -3.66 14.27
N LEU A 44 -9.92 -2.56 13.55
CA LEU A 44 -9.95 -1.23 14.15
C LEU A 44 -11.35 -0.82 14.61
N GLU A 45 -12.39 -1.21 13.88
CA GLU A 45 -13.78 -1.00 14.29
C GLU A 45 -14.14 -1.80 15.54
N GLU A 46 -13.63 -3.02 15.71
CA GLU A 46 -13.78 -3.80 16.94
C GLU A 46 -13.09 -3.12 18.14
N ILE A 47 -11.90 -2.56 17.93
CA ILE A 47 -11.12 -1.92 19.02
C ILE A 47 -11.68 -0.56 19.41
N HIS A 48 -12.01 0.28 18.43
CA HIS A 48 -12.39 1.68 18.65
C HIS A 48 -13.90 1.91 18.61
N GLY A 49 -14.70 0.93 18.18
CA GLY A 49 -16.15 1.04 17.99
C GLY A 49 -16.54 1.40 16.55
N GLU A 50 -17.71 0.90 16.14
CA GLU A 50 -18.28 1.14 14.81
C GLU A 50 -18.44 2.64 14.51
N GLY A 51 -17.98 3.09 13.34
CA GLY A 51 -18.11 4.49 12.89
C GLY A 51 -17.01 5.44 13.40
N ASN A 52 -16.11 4.98 14.28
CA ASN A 52 -14.94 5.73 14.72
C ASN A 52 -13.72 5.62 13.78
N ILE A 53 -13.85 4.85 12.70
CA ILE A 53 -12.84 4.73 11.65
C ILE A 53 -13.45 5.26 10.36
N LYS A 54 -12.85 6.31 9.78
CA LYS A 54 -13.34 6.86 8.51
C LYS A 54 -12.22 6.88 7.47
N PRO A 55 -12.40 6.23 6.31
CA PRO A 55 -11.48 6.36 5.19
C PRO A 55 -11.35 7.81 4.75
N VAL A 56 -10.12 8.21 4.45
CA VAL A 56 -9.81 9.51 3.86
C VAL A 56 -9.81 9.35 2.35
N ASP A 57 -10.46 10.29 1.68
CA ASP A 57 -10.46 10.35 0.22
C ASP A 57 -9.07 10.75 -0.30
N ILE A 58 -8.52 9.95 -1.20
CA ILE A 58 -7.18 10.15 -1.78
C ILE A 58 -7.14 11.44 -2.59
N GLU A 59 -8.23 11.79 -3.28
CA GLU A 59 -8.29 13.00 -4.10
C GLU A 59 -8.16 14.27 -3.25
N LYS A 60 -8.73 14.25 -2.04
CA LYS A 60 -8.60 15.34 -1.08
C LYS A 60 -7.21 15.42 -0.46
N LEU A 61 -6.52 14.29 -0.33
CA LEU A 61 -5.15 14.25 0.18
C LEU A 61 -4.15 14.89 -0.80
N ASP A 62 -4.38 14.70 -2.10
CA ASP A 62 -3.54 15.28 -3.15
C ASP A 62 -3.99 16.70 -3.55
N GLU A 63 -5.03 17.25 -2.92
CA GLU A 63 -5.51 18.60 -3.19
C GLU A 63 -4.45 19.66 -2.83
N GLY A 64 -4.16 20.56 -3.78
CA GLY A 64 -3.11 21.58 -3.60
C GLY A 64 -1.68 21.08 -3.86
N TYR A 65 -1.50 19.80 -4.20
CA TYR A 65 -0.20 19.28 -4.61
C TYR A 65 0.24 19.89 -5.95
N SER A 66 1.47 20.42 -5.98
CA SER A 66 2.17 20.82 -7.20
C SER A 66 3.50 20.09 -7.26
N ALA A 67 3.74 19.37 -8.36
CA ALA A 67 5.03 18.72 -8.62
C ALA A 67 6.19 19.72 -8.76
N LYS A 68 5.88 21.02 -8.90
CA LYS A 68 6.85 22.11 -8.97
C LYS A 68 6.83 22.91 -7.67
N ALA A 69 7.98 23.06 -7.04
CA ALA A 69 8.16 24.02 -5.95
C ALA A 69 7.84 25.44 -6.43
N SER A 70 7.34 26.30 -5.53
CA SER A 70 7.18 27.71 -5.83
C SER A 70 8.53 28.32 -6.21
N PRO A 71 8.64 29.05 -7.34
CA PRO A 71 9.88 29.68 -7.79
C PRO A 71 10.55 30.59 -6.74
N VAL A 72 9.76 31.11 -5.79
CA VAL A 72 10.20 31.98 -4.69
C VAL A 72 11.11 31.25 -3.68
N ASN A 73 10.99 29.92 -3.59
CA ASN A 73 11.74 29.10 -2.63
C ASN A 73 12.98 28.42 -3.25
N LEU A 74 13.28 28.70 -4.53
CA LEU A 74 14.42 28.11 -5.22
C LEU A 74 15.59 29.11 -5.25
N PRO A 75 16.73 28.83 -4.56
CA PRO A 75 17.96 29.53 -4.86
C PRO A 75 18.39 29.23 -6.31
N TYR A 76 18.86 30.26 -7.02
CA TYR A 76 19.22 30.22 -8.45
C TYR A 76 19.95 28.93 -8.85
N ASN A 77 19.51 28.32 -9.97
CA ASN A 77 20.12 27.16 -10.66
C ASN A 77 20.08 25.78 -9.99
N LYS A 78 19.18 25.52 -9.02
CA LYS A 78 18.92 24.14 -8.58
C LYS A 78 17.68 23.56 -9.26
N THR A 79 17.89 22.56 -10.12
CA THR A 79 16.84 21.62 -10.50
C THR A 79 16.58 20.73 -9.28
N GLN A 80 15.46 20.96 -8.58
CA GLN A 80 15.06 20.04 -7.51
C GLN A 80 14.40 18.80 -8.12
N GLU A 81 14.67 17.65 -7.51
CA GLU A 81 13.92 16.43 -7.79
C GLU A 81 12.43 16.71 -7.59
N ALA A 82 11.59 16.22 -8.50
CA ALA A 82 10.16 16.37 -8.37
C ALA A 82 9.74 15.72 -7.05
N PHE A 83 9.04 16.48 -6.21
CA PHE A 83 8.38 15.88 -5.06
C PHE A 83 7.45 14.79 -5.57
N SER A 84 7.30 13.72 -4.79
CA SER A 84 6.32 12.68 -5.06
C SER A 84 4.98 13.09 -4.45
N LYS A 85 3.87 12.70 -5.09
CA LYS A 85 2.53 12.94 -4.55
C LYS A 85 2.41 12.31 -3.14
N PRO A 86 1.73 12.97 -2.18
CA PRO A 86 1.49 12.42 -0.85
C PRO A 86 0.91 11.01 -0.89
N SER A 87 -0.09 10.77 -1.75
CA SER A 87 -0.69 9.44 -1.97
C SER A 87 0.32 8.38 -2.43
N THR A 88 1.26 8.76 -3.29
CA THR A 88 2.32 7.88 -3.82
C THR A 88 3.36 7.56 -2.75
N ASN A 89 3.76 8.55 -1.94
CA ASN A 89 4.68 8.33 -0.82
C ASN A 89 4.13 7.40 0.26
N LEU A 90 2.83 7.46 0.50
CA LEU A 90 2.15 6.57 1.44
C LEU A 90 1.77 5.21 0.83
N CYS A 91 2.12 4.97 -0.45
CA CYS A 91 1.78 3.77 -1.21
C CYS A 91 0.27 3.45 -1.17
N LEU A 92 -0.58 4.48 -1.20
CA LEU A 92 -2.03 4.29 -1.16
C LEU A 92 -2.51 3.60 -2.44
N GLY A 93 -3.49 2.70 -2.32
CA GLY A 93 -4.04 1.92 -3.42
C GLY A 93 -3.21 0.69 -3.81
N TYR A 94 -2.03 0.49 -3.20
CA TYR A 94 -1.21 -0.71 -3.38
C TYR A 94 -2.00 -1.95 -2.97
N VAL A 95 -1.77 -3.04 -3.68
CA VAL A 95 -2.42 -4.32 -3.46
C VAL A 95 -1.55 -5.15 -2.53
N PHE A 96 -2.17 -5.74 -1.50
CA PHE A 96 -1.49 -6.65 -0.60
C PHE A 96 -1.04 -7.91 -1.35
N SER A 97 0.22 -8.30 -1.18
CA SER A 97 0.90 -9.39 -1.93
C SER A 97 1.83 -10.21 -1.04
N GLY A 98 1.40 -10.47 0.20
CA GLY A 98 2.14 -11.31 1.15
C GLY A 98 1.36 -12.57 1.56
N ASP A 99 2.04 -13.48 2.25
CA ASP A 99 1.41 -14.66 2.83
C ASP A 99 0.35 -14.31 3.89
N ALA A 100 -0.82 -14.93 3.75
CA ALA A 100 -1.96 -14.71 4.64
C ALA A 100 -1.71 -15.23 6.08
N GLY A 101 -0.89 -16.28 6.25
CA GLY A 101 -0.55 -16.81 7.57
C GLY A 101 0.35 -15.86 8.35
N ILE A 102 1.40 -15.34 7.69
CA ILE A 102 2.31 -14.33 8.24
C ILE A 102 1.54 -13.06 8.59
N GLU A 103 0.67 -12.59 7.70
CA GLU A 103 -0.13 -11.40 7.94
C GLU A 103 -1.11 -11.58 9.10
N TYR A 104 -1.78 -12.73 9.19
CA TYR A 104 -2.66 -13.03 10.31
C TYR A 104 -1.93 -12.96 11.65
N GLN A 105 -0.71 -13.50 11.71
CA GLN A 105 0.13 -13.42 12.91
C GLN A 105 0.55 -11.98 13.21
N ARG A 106 0.97 -11.21 12.18
CA ARG A 106 1.29 -9.78 12.32
C ARG A 106 0.12 -9.02 12.93
N LEU A 107 -1.11 -9.26 12.46
CA LEU A 107 -2.31 -8.62 12.98
C LEU A 107 -2.58 -8.98 14.45
N ALA A 108 -2.38 -10.25 14.82
CA ALA A 108 -2.50 -10.69 16.21
C ALA A 108 -1.48 -9.97 17.12
N ASP A 109 -0.26 -9.75 16.63
CA ASP A 109 0.81 -9.10 17.39
C ASP A 109 0.59 -7.58 17.51
N VAL A 110 0.16 -6.93 16.42
CA VAL A 110 -0.06 -5.47 16.38
C VAL A 110 -1.30 -5.05 17.16
N TYR A 111 -2.40 -5.78 17.00
CA TYR A 111 -3.69 -5.41 17.59
C TYR A 111 -3.99 -6.14 18.89
N GLY A 112 -3.19 -7.14 19.26
CA GLY A 112 -3.27 -7.81 20.53
C GLY A 112 -4.60 -8.54 20.78
N LYS A 113 -4.94 -8.67 22.06
CA LYS A 113 -6.10 -9.42 22.54
C LYS A 113 -7.35 -8.54 22.67
N HIS A 114 -8.50 -9.17 22.48
CA HIS A 114 -9.78 -8.57 22.78
C HIS A 114 -9.91 -8.31 24.28
N ARG A 115 -10.64 -7.26 24.67
CA ARG A 115 -10.71 -6.81 26.07
C ARG A 115 -11.48 -7.78 26.97
N GLU A 116 -12.52 -8.40 26.42
CA GLU A 116 -13.46 -9.25 27.18
C GLU A 116 -13.25 -10.74 26.91
N ASP A 117 -12.71 -11.07 25.74
CA ASP A 117 -12.48 -12.45 25.32
C ASP A 117 -10.98 -12.74 25.32
N ASN A 118 -10.57 -13.91 25.80
CA ASN A 118 -9.16 -14.34 25.75
C ASN A 118 -8.76 -14.85 24.34
N VAL A 119 -9.09 -14.09 23.31
CA VAL A 119 -8.74 -14.33 21.90
C VAL A 119 -8.12 -13.06 21.31
N SER A 120 -7.39 -13.18 20.20
CA SER A 120 -6.88 -12.00 19.50
C SER A 120 -8.01 -11.23 18.81
N ASN A 121 -7.85 -9.92 18.62
CA ASN A 121 -8.85 -9.13 17.88
C ASN A 121 -9.02 -9.65 16.43
N VAL A 122 -7.93 -10.13 15.82
CA VAL A 122 -8.00 -10.77 14.50
C VAL A 122 -8.82 -12.09 14.53
N GLU A 123 -8.69 -12.93 15.56
CA GLU A 123 -9.49 -14.16 15.71
C GLU A 123 -10.96 -13.85 16.01
N LYS A 124 -11.23 -12.78 16.77
CA LYS A 124 -12.59 -12.32 17.06
C LYS A 124 -13.32 -11.92 15.77
N VAL A 125 -12.63 -11.21 14.89
CA VAL A 125 -13.18 -10.63 13.66
C VAL A 125 -13.26 -11.63 12.52
N TYR A 126 -12.17 -12.38 12.28
CA TYR A 126 -12.04 -13.26 11.11
C TYR A 126 -12.11 -14.75 11.43
N GLY A 127 -12.28 -15.10 12.71
CA GLY A 127 -12.18 -16.48 13.16
C GLY A 127 -10.73 -16.98 13.10
N ARG A 128 -10.55 -18.25 13.46
CA ARG A 128 -9.23 -18.89 13.48
C ARG A 128 -8.61 -18.97 12.09
N LEU A 129 -7.28 -18.85 12.02
CA LEU A 129 -6.52 -18.99 10.77
C LEU A 129 -6.83 -20.32 10.03
N GLN A 130 -6.98 -21.43 10.77
CA GLN A 130 -7.27 -22.75 10.18
C GLN A 130 -8.63 -22.82 9.47
N SER A 131 -9.53 -21.85 9.72
CA SER A 131 -10.82 -21.78 9.01
C SER A 131 -10.68 -21.35 7.55
N GLY A 132 -9.53 -20.79 7.14
CA GLY A 132 -9.27 -20.34 5.78
C GLY A 132 -10.04 -19.08 5.35
N GLN A 133 -10.88 -18.50 6.23
CA GLN A 133 -11.68 -17.31 5.92
C GLN A 133 -10.80 -16.09 5.64
N PHE A 134 -9.77 -15.89 6.48
CA PHE A 134 -8.83 -14.77 6.31
C PHE A 134 -8.04 -14.87 5.00
N ALA A 135 -7.48 -16.05 4.69
CA ALA A 135 -6.75 -16.27 3.44
C ALA A 135 -7.65 -16.04 2.20
N SER A 136 -8.91 -16.45 2.27
CA SER A 136 -9.90 -16.22 1.20
C SER A 136 -10.24 -14.74 1.02
N LEU A 137 -10.23 -13.96 2.11
CA LEU A 137 -10.53 -12.53 2.10
C LEU A 137 -9.38 -11.69 1.54
N VAL A 138 -8.15 -12.01 1.94
CA VAL A 138 -6.96 -11.29 1.49
C VAL A 138 -6.65 -11.61 0.03
N GLY A 139 -6.85 -12.88 -0.37
CA GLY A 139 -6.66 -13.35 -1.73
C GLY A 139 -5.18 -13.47 -2.12
N VAL A 140 -4.95 -14.04 -3.31
CA VAL A 140 -3.62 -14.14 -3.92
C VAL A 140 -3.62 -13.27 -5.17
N PRO A 141 -2.96 -12.10 -5.17
CA PRO A 141 -2.89 -11.25 -6.35
C PRO A 141 -2.02 -11.90 -7.43
N ARG A 142 -2.28 -11.55 -8.70
CA ARG A 142 -1.36 -11.80 -9.82
C ARG A 142 -0.68 -10.50 -10.22
N LEU A 143 0.41 -10.57 -10.98
CA LEU A 143 1.16 -9.40 -11.45
C LEU A 143 0.26 -8.36 -12.15
N ALA A 144 -0.70 -8.81 -12.95
CA ALA A 144 -1.65 -7.93 -13.63
C ALA A 144 -2.65 -7.21 -12.70
N ASP A 145 -2.82 -7.68 -11.47
CA ASP A 145 -3.74 -7.08 -10.50
C ASP A 145 -3.09 -5.92 -9.72
N LEU A 146 -1.76 -5.77 -9.78
CA LEU A 146 -1.01 -4.73 -9.06
C LEU A 146 -1.04 -3.39 -9.81
N PRO A 147 -1.10 -2.26 -9.09
CA PRO A 147 -0.92 -0.94 -9.69
C PRO A 147 0.47 -0.79 -10.32
N GLU A 148 0.56 -0.01 -11.40
CA GLU A 148 1.84 0.19 -12.12
C GLU A 148 2.97 0.68 -11.21
N ALA A 149 2.68 1.58 -10.28
CA ALA A 149 3.67 2.11 -9.33
C ALA A 149 4.26 0.99 -8.45
N GLN A 150 3.44 0.02 -8.05
CA GLN A 150 3.87 -1.12 -7.27
C GLN A 150 4.69 -2.11 -8.12
N LEU A 151 4.27 -2.38 -9.35
CA LEU A 151 5.03 -3.22 -10.30
C LEU A 151 6.41 -2.63 -10.61
N ARG A 152 6.50 -1.32 -10.89
CA ARG A 152 7.78 -0.64 -11.11
C ARG A 152 8.70 -0.76 -9.89
N GLY A 153 8.15 -0.60 -8.69
CA GLY A 153 8.89 -0.81 -7.45
C GLY A 153 9.44 -2.23 -7.30
N LEU A 154 8.63 -3.25 -7.62
CA LEU A 154 9.06 -4.66 -7.61
C LEU A 154 10.14 -4.93 -8.65
N ILE A 155 9.96 -4.47 -9.90
CA ILE A 155 10.94 -4.64 -10.98
C ILE A 155 12.31 -4.04 -10.61
N LEU A 156 12.32 -2.89 -9.95
CA LEU A 156 13.56 -2.30 -9.43
C LEU A 156 14.17 -3.13 -8.30
N ALA A 157 13.35 -3.62 -7.35
CA ALA A 157 13.82 -4.47 -6.25
C ALA A 157 14.42 -5.81 -6.73
N TYR A 158 13.92 -6.33 -7.86
CA TYR A 158 14.44 -7.53 -8.53
C TYR A 158 15.60 -7.24 -9.48
N GLY A 159 16.14 -6.02 -9.48
CA GLY A 159 17.44 -5.71 -10.08
C GLY A 159 17.42 -5.22 -11.52
N TYR A 160 16.26 -4.78 -12.06
CA TYR A 160 16.19 -4.26 -13.43
C TYR A 160 17.12 -3.08 -13.70
N ALA A 161 17.22 -2.15 -12.75
CA ALA A 161 18.15 -1.03 -12.81
C ALA A 161 19.15 -1.12 -11.65
N PRO A 162 20.46 -1.00 -11.91
CA PRO A 162 21.46 -1.11 -10.86
C PRO A 162 21.33 0.04 -9.85
N ASP A 163 21.56 -0.28 -8.58
CA ASP A 163 21.69 0.74 -7.55
C ASP A 163 23.05 1.42 -7.69
N VAL A 164 23.00 2.70 -8.04
CA VAL A 164 24.20 3.47 -8.30
C VAL A 164 24.79 3.95 -6.96
N HIS A 165 25.97 3.44 -6.62
CA HIS A 165 26.75 3.95 -5.50
C HIS A 165 27.33 5.34 -5.79
N LYS A 166 27.70 6.07 -4.73
CA LYS A 166 28.21 7.46 -4.86
C LYS A 166 29.44 7.57 -5.77
N GLU A 167 30.29 6.54 -5.76
CA GLU A 167 31.55 6.46 -6.51
C GLU A 167 31.40 5.89 -7.92
N ALA A 168 30.19 5.50 -8.34
CA ALA A 168 29.97 4.99 -9.69
C ALA A 168 30.34 6.03 -10.75
N SER A 169 30.83 5.52 -11.89
CA SER A 169 31.19 6.29 -13.06
C SER A 169 30.00 7.09 -13.61
N ALA A 170 30.30 8.13 -14.39
CA ALA A 170 29.27 8.92 -15.06
C ALA A 170 28.43 8.08 -16.04
N GLU A 171 29.04 7.04 -16.63
CA GLU A 171 28.38 6.13 -17.57
C GLU A 171 27.40 5.21 -16.85
N GLU A 172 27.80 4.58 -15.74
CA GLU A 172 26.92 3.75 -14.91
C GLU A 172 25.72 4.56 -14.36
N LYS A 173 25.98 5.80 -13.92
CA LYS A 173 24.94 6.75 -13.51
C LYS A 173 23.95 7.01 -14.63
N ARG A 174 24.44 7.24 -15.85
CA ARG A 174 23.60 7.52 -17.01
C ARG A 174 22.78 6.31 -17.42
N GLU A 175 23.37 5.13 -17.43
CA GLU A 175 22.67 3.88 -17.77
C GLU A 175 21.53 3.60 -16.79
N ALA A 176 21.77 3.73 -15.48
CA ALA A 176 20.73 3.56 -14.47
C ALA A 176 19.60 4.58 -14.61
N ILE A 177 19.93 5.84 -14.92
CA ILE A 177 18.93 6.89 -15.16
C ILE A 177 18.08 6.56 -16.40
N GLU A 178 18.68 6.13 -17.49
CA GLU A 178 17.95 5.76 -18.70
C GLU A 178 17.04 4.56 -18.47
N LYS A 179 17.53 3.48 -17.84
CA LYS A 179 16.70 2.33 -17.47
C LYS A 179 15.52 2.70 -16.57
N ARG A 180 15.73 3.60 -15.59
CA ARG A 180 14.65 4.09 -14.73
C ARG A 180 13.64 4.95 -15.48
N LYS A 181 14.07 5.75 -16.46
CA LYS A 181 13.17 6.52 -17.33
C LYS A 181 12.35 5.62 -18.24
N GLU A 182 12.98 4.61 -18.85
CA GLU A 182 12.28 3.61 -19.67
C GLU A 182 11.19 2.92 -18.85
N LEU A 183 11.54 2.43 -17.66
CA LEU A 183 10.59 1.79 -16.75
C LEU A 183 9.42 2.71 -16.36
N ALA A 184 9.68 4.00 -16.15
CA ALA A 184 8.65 4.98 -15.84
C ALA A 184 7.66 5.22 -16.99
N ALA A 185 8.10 5.03 -18.24
CA ALA A 185 7.28 5.23 -19.44
C ALA A 185 6.57 3.96 -19.92
N MET A 186 6.97 2.77 -19.44
CA MET A 186 6.38 1.50 -19.87
C MET A 186 4.89 1.39 -19.49
N PRO A 187 4.03 0.91 -20.42
CA PRO A 187 2.63 0.59 -20.15
C PRO A 187 2.51 -0.69 -19.30
N LEU A 188 1.35 -0.86 -18.65
CA LEU A 188 1.08 -1.98 -17.73
C LEU A 188 1.42 -3.37 -18.33
N ASP A 189 1.00 -3.63 -19.57
CA ASP A 189 1.23 -4.94 -20.21
C ASP A 189 2.71 -5.27 -20.38
N GLU A 190 3.55 -4.25 -20.63
CA GLU A 190 5.01 -4.42 -20.73
C GLU A 190 5.64 -4.59 -19.35
N LEU A 191 5.15 -3.85 -18.35
CA LEU A 191 5.59 -4.02 -16.96
C LEU A 191 5.34 -5.44 -16.45
N VAL A 192 4.17 -6.01 -16.75
CA VAL A 192 3.85 -7.40 -16.36
C VAL A 192 4.82 -8.38 -17.03
N LYS A 193 5.04 -8.27 -18.34
CA LYS A 193 6.00 -9.14 -19.05
C LYS A 193 7.42 -9.00 -18.52
N LEU A 194 7.84 -7.77 -18.21
CA LEU A 194 9.16 -7.51 -17.65
C LEU A 194 9.29 -8.15 -16.26
N ALA A 195 8.28 -7.99 -15.40
CA ALA A 195 8.26 -8.62 -14.09
C ALA A 195 8.29 -10.15 -14.19
N GLU A 196 7.56 -10.74 -15.13
CA GLU A 196 7.62 -12.19 -15.41
C GLU A 196 9.03 -12.62 -15.87
N SER A 197 9.68 -11.84 -16.73
CA SER A 197 11.04 -12.16 -17.21
C SER A 197 12.12 -12.07 -16.13
N LEU A 198 11.86 -11.32 -15.06
CA LEU A 198 12.73 -11.18 -13.89
C LEU A 198 12.39 -12.19 -12.79
N ASP A 199 11.47 -13.14 -13.05
CA ASP A 199 10.97 -14.12 -12.10
C ASP A 199 10.47 -13.47 -10.78
N VAL A 200 9.78 -12.31 -10.90
CA VAL A 200 9.24 -11.61 -9.73
C VAL A 200 8.22 -12.49 -9.01
N GLN A 201 8.49 -12.77 -7.74
CA GLN A 201 7.58 -13.50 -6.86
C GLN A 201 6.78 -12.53 -5.99
N LEU A 202 5.47 -12.76 -5.95
CA LEU A 202 4.55 -12.18 -4.96
C LEU A 202 4.61 -13.08 -3.73
N GLY A 203 4.85 -12.49 -2.56
CA GLY A 203 5.17 -13.22 -1.33
C GLY A 203 3.95 -13.75 -0.59
#